data_AF-A0A1Z4NF16-F1
#
_entry.id   AF-A0A1Z4NF16-F1
#
_cell.length_a   1.000
_cell.length_b   1.000
_cell.length_c   1.000
_cell.angle_alpha   90.00
_cell.angle_beta   90.00
_cell.angle_gamma   90.00
#
_symmetry.space_group_name_H-M   'P 1'
#
loop_
_entity.id
_entity.type
_entity.pdbx_description
1 polymer ?
#
loop_
_entity_poly.entity_id
_entity_poly.type
_entity_poly.pdbx_seq_one_letter_code
_entity_poly.pdbx_strand_id
1 'polypeptide(L)'
;MFFDGNYAKACNYMKDHKLIPNMLHKSRFNRQLHNLEMLMKDLFHQVGMILKETSDCTEYLLDSFPVPICDNIRIFHVKLIKSEDFRGYIASKKRYFYGV
;
A
#
# COMPACT_ATOMS: atom_id res chain seq x y z
N MET A 1 -3.91 12.56 -0.56
CA MET A 1 -3.75 11.80 0.71
C MET A 1 -2.84 12.63 1.62
N PHE A 2 -3.26 13.01 2.83
CA PHE A 2 -2.59 14.04 3.66
C PHE A 2 -1.11 13.77 4.01
N PHE A 3 -0.66 12.51 3.95
CA PHE A 3 0.72 12.12 4.24
C PHE A 3 1.45 11.40 3.09
N ASP A 4 0.86 11.35 1.88
CA ASP A 4 1.43 10.69 0.69
C ASP A 4 1.87 9.23 0.92
N GLY A 5 1.16 8.48 1.77
CA GLY A 5 1.55 7.11 2.14
C GLY A 5 2.80 7.02 3.04
N ASN A 6 3.35 8.15 3.50
CA ASN A 6 4.51 8.17 4.37
C ASN A 6 4.10 8.01 5.85
N TYR A 7 4.18 6.77 6.33
CA TYR A 7 3.88 6.45 7.73
C TYR A 7 4.71 7.22 8.75
N ALA A 8 5.97 7.57 8.44
CA ALA A 8 6.81 8.31 9.36
C ALA A 8 6.32 9.76 9.55
N LYS A 9 5.88 10.42 8.47
CA LYS A 9 5.24 11.75 8.55
C LYS A 9 3.96 11.69 9.37
N ALA A 10 3.13 10.67 9.16
CA ALA A 10 1.92 10.46 9.93
C ALA A 10 2.21 10.23 11.43
N CYS A 11 3.20 9.40 11.77
CA CYS A 11 3.59 9.18 13.16
C CYS A 11 4.10 10.46 13.83
N ASN A 12 4.91 11.26 13.14
CA ASN A 12 5.39 12.55 13.66
C ASN A 12 4.22 13.50 13.91
N TYR A 13 3.30 13.64 12.95
CA TYR A 13 2.10 14.44 13.11
C TYR A 13 1.28 14.03 14.35
N MET A 14 1.04 12.72 14.54
CA MET A 14 0.29 12.21 15.68
C MET A 14 0.99 12.51 17.02
N LYS A 15 2.33 12.54 17.04
CA LYS A 15 3.12 12.91 18.20
C LYS A 15 3.05 14.41 18.47
N ASP A 16 3.25 15.23 17.44
CA ASP A 16 3.30 16.70 17.54
C ASP A 16 1.94 17.27 17.98
N HIS A 17 0.85 16.69 17.50
CA HIS A 17 -0.51 17.03 17.90
C HIS A 17 -0.96 16.40 19.22
N LYS A 18 -0.08 15.69 19.93
CA LYS A 18 -0.35 15.01 21.22
C LYS A 18 -1.50 14.00 21.17
N LEU A 19 -1.89 13.54 19.98
CA LEU A 19 -2.89 12.49 19.81
C LEU A 19 -2.34 11.15 20.31
N ILE A 20 -1.04 10.91 20.09
CA ILE A 20 -0.30 9.77 20.63
C ILE A 20 1.00 10.31 21.21
N PRO A 21 0.99 10.78 22.48
CA PRO A 21 2.17 11.41 23.10
C PRO A 21 3.38 10.46 23.17
N ASN A 22 3.12 9.18 23.42
CA ASN A 22 4.12 8.12 23.47
C ASN A 22 4.24 7.37 22.14
N MET A 23 4.39 8.12 21.04
CA MET A 23 4.48 7.55 19.70
C MET A 23 5.70 6.63 19.55
N LEU A 24 5.51 5.50 18.87
CA LEU A 24 6.55 4.52 18.62
C LEU A 24 7.58 5.04 17.60
N HIS A 25 8.83 4.65 17.78
CA HIS A 25 9.85 4.87 16.77
C HIS A 25 9.52 4.09 15.49
N LYS A 26 9.92 4.61 14.33
CA LYS A 26 9.63 4.08 12.99
C LYS A 26 9.78 2.55 12.88
N SER A 27 10.89 2.00 13.39
CA SER A 27 11.15 0.55 13.36
C SER A 27 10.16 -0.25 14.23
N ARG A 28 9.80 0.26 15.42
CA ARG A 28 8.82 -0.40 16.30
C ARG A 28 7.42 -0.36 15.70
N PHE A 29 7.03 0.79 15.16
CA PHE A 29 5.76 0.97 14.47
C PHE A 29 5.62 0.00 13.30
N ASN A 30 6.66 -0.10 12.45
CA ASN A 30 6.67 -1.01 11.31
C ASN A 30 6.52 -2.49 11.74
N ARG A 31 7.22 -2.94 12.80
CA ARG A 31 7.04 -4.30 13.32
C ARG A 31 5.62 -4.55 13.85
N GLN A 32 5.05 -3.59 14.56
CA GLN A 32 3.67 -3.71 15.02
C GLN A 32 2.68 -3.76 13.85
N LEU A 33 2.89 -2.93 12.82
CA LEU A 33 2.06 -2.92 11.63
C LEU A 33 2.09 -4.28 10.92
N HIS A 34 3.27 -4.90 10.78
CA HIS A 34 3.39 -6.25 10.22
C HIS A 34 2.71 -7.31 11.08
N ASN A 35 2.80 -7.23 12.40
CA ASN A 35 2.10 -8.15 13.29
C ASN A 35 0.57 -8.03 13.17
N LEU A 36 0.06 -6.85 12.85
CA LEU A 36 -1.37 -6.59 12.66
C LEU A 36 -1.83 -6.81 11.21
N GLU A 37 -0.94 -7.18 10.29
CA GLU A 37 -1.23 -7.21 8.85
C GLU A 37 -2.41 -8.13 8.51
N MET A 38 -2.44 -9.34 9.08
CA MET A 38 -3.53 -10.29 8.83
C MET A 38 -4.86 -9.76 9.36
N LEU A 39 -4.88 -9.26 10.60
CA LEU A 39 -6.09 -8.69 11.20
C LEU A 39 -6.62 -7.50 10.39
N MET A 40 -5.73 -6.63 9.92
CA MET A 40 -6.11 -5.49 9.08
C MET A 40 -6.72 -5.97 7.75
N LYS A 41 -6.12 -6.98 7.10
CA LYS A 41 -6.67 -7.56 5.86
C LYS A 41 -8.06 -8.16 6.09
N ASP A 42 -8.24 -8.90 7.18
CA ASP A 42 -9.53 -9.51 7.51
C ASP A 42 -10.59 -8.45 7.80
N LEU A 43 -10.23 -7.41 8.56
CA LEU A 43 -11.12 -6.28 8.82
C LEU A 43 -11.55 -5.58 7.52
N PHE A 44 -10.59 -5.26 6.65
CA PHE A 44 -10.90 -4.64 5.37
C PHE A 44 -11.75 -5.54 4.48
N HIS A 45 -11.52 -6.85 4.50
CA HIS A 45 -12.34 -7.81 3.78
C HIS A 45 -13.77 -7.82 4.30
N GLN A 46 -13.97 -7.89 5.62
CA GLN A 46 -15.29 -7.88 6.24
C GLN A 46 -16.04 -6.58 5.97
N VAL A 47 -15.38 -5.43 6.14
CA VAL A 47 -15.96 -4.13 5.81
C VAL A 47 -16.32 -4.05 4.33
N GLY A 48 -15.44 -4.53 3.45
CA GLY A 48 -15.69 -4.60 2.02
C GLY A 48 -16.91 -5.45 1.67
N MET A 49 -17.09 -6.59 2.34
CA MET A 49 -18.26 -7.46 2.17
C MET A 49 -19.55 -6.78 2.63
N ILE A 50 -19.56 -6.16 3.80
CA ILE A 50 -20.73 -5.43 4.33
C ILE A 50 -21.12 -4.29 3.38
N LEU A 51 -20.13 -3.51 2.91
CA LEU A 51 -20.37 -2.43 1.96
C LEU A 51 -20.93 -2.96 0.64
N LYS A 52 -20.42 -4.10 0.16
CA LYS A 52 -20.90 -4.76 -1.06
C LYS A 52 -22.34 -5.25 -0.91
N GLU A 53 -22.69 -5.85 0.22
CA GLU A 53 -24.04 -6.33 0.50
C GLU A 53 -25.06 -5.19 0.65
N THR A 54 -24.62 -4.03 1.15
CA THR A 54 -25.48 -2.86 1.33
C THR A 54 -25.64 -2.03 0.06
N SER A 55 -24.76 -2.24 -0.93
CA SER A 55 -24.77 -1.47 -2.18
C SER A 55 -25.67 -2.11 -3.22
N ASP A 56 -26.69 -1.39 -3.68
CA ASP A 56 -27.55 -1.82 -4.81
C ASP A 56 -26.81 -1.79 -6.16
N CYS A 57 -25.65 -1.13 -6.21
CA CYS A 57 -24.78 -1.09 -7.38
C CYS A 57 -23.88 -2.33 -7.45
N THR A 58 -23.98 -3.07 -8.55
CA THR A 58 -23.10 -4.21 -8.88
C THR A 58 -21.85 -3.81 -9.67
N GLU A 59 -21.78 -2.56 -10.14
CA GLU A 59 -20.67 -2.05 -10.94
C GLU A 59 -19.65 -1.32 -10.07
N TYR A 60 -18.43 -1.87 -10.03
CA TYR A 60 -17.31 -1.32 -9.29
C TYR A 60 -16.19 -0.99 -10.27
N LEU A 61 -15.74 0.28 -10.28
CA LEU A 61 -14.54 0.68 -10.98
C LEU A 61 -13.33 0.43 -10.07
N LEU A 62 -12.57 -0.61 -10.38
CA LEU A 62 -11.27 -0.86 -9.76
C LEU A 62 -10.20 -0.08 -10.53
N ASP A 63 -9.68 0.99 -9.90
CA ASP A 63 -8.51 1.71 -10.39
C ASP A 63 -7.29 1.33 -9.54
N SER A 64 -6.35 0.59 -10.12
CA SER A 64 -5.08 0.28 -9.48
C SER A 64 -3.99 1.22 -10.00
N PHE A 65 -3.25 1.84 -9.08
CA PHE A 65 -2.11 2.66 -9.44
C PHE A 65 -0.84 1.81 -9.50
N PRO A 66 -0.12 1.78 -10.63
CA PRO A 66 1.12 1.03 -10.73
C PRO A 66 2.19 1.68 -9.83
N VAL A 67 2.80 0.88 -8.98
CA VAL A 67 3.91 1.19 -8.07
C VAL A 67 5.19 0.57 -8.62
N PRO A 68 5.94 1.29 -9.48
CA PRO A 68 7.17 0.77 -10.06
C PRO A 68 8.29 0.68 -9.02
N ILE A 69 8.86 -0.51 -8.87
CA ILE A 69 10.06 -0.74 -8.03
C ILE A 69 11.32 -0.43 -8.84
N CYS A 70 11.34 -0.84 -10.11
CA CYS A 70 12.41 -0.49 -11.03
C CYS A 70 11.93 -0.47 -12.48
N ASP A 71 12.74 0.14 -13.35
CA ASP A 71 12.52 0.10 -14.79
C ASP A 71 12.97 -1.24 -15.39
N ASN A 72 12.47 -1.55 -16.58
CA ASN A 72 12.72 -2.82 -17.28
C ASN A 72 14.21 -3.19 -17.42
N ILE A 73 15.09 -2.19 -17.58
CA ILE A 73 16.55 -2.37 -17.70
C ILE A 73 17.22 -2.82 -16.39
N ARG A 74 16.54 -2.79 -15.24
CA ARG A 74 17.13 -3.17 -13.94
C ARG A 74 16.58 -4.47 -13.38
N ILE A 75 15.67 -5.15 -14.08
CA ILE A 75 14.98 -6.35 -13.60
C ILE A 75 15.97 -7.45 -13.16
N PHE A 76 17.05 -7.66 -13.92
CA PHE A 76 18.05 -8.69 -13.62
C PHE A 76 18.83 -8.46 -12.31
N HIS A 77 18.77 -7.25 -11.74
CA HIS A 77 19.39 -6.92 -10.45
C HIS A 77 18.41 -6.93 -9.28
N VAL A 78 17.12 -7.17 -9.52
CA VAL A 78 16.11 -7.14 -8.46
C VAL A 78 16.19 -8.39 -7.60
N LYS A 79 16.30 -8.19 -6.29
CA LYS A 79 16.32 -9.28 -5.28
C LYS A 79 15.00 -9.44 -4.53
N LEU A 80 14.18 -8.38 -4.50
CA LEU A 80 12.94 -8.33 -3.73
C LEU A 80 11.82 -9.16 -4.35
N ILE A 81 11.76 -9.21 -5.68
CA ILE A 81 10.69 -9.87 -6.43
C ILE A 81 11.30 -10.62 -7.61
N LYS A 82 10.90 -11.86 -7.82
CA LYS A 82 11.50 -12.75 -8.83
C LYS A 82 10.53 -13.29 -9.89
N SER A 83 9.23 -12.99 -9.79
CA SER A 83 8.23 -13.47 -10.76
C SER A 83 7.99 -12.46 -11.88
N GLU A 84 7.82 -12.94 -13.12
CA GLU A 84 7.43 -12.10 -14.26
C GLU A 84 6.04 -11.48 -14.08
N ASP A 85 5.20 -12.00 -13.17
CA ASP A 85 3.88 -11.46 -12.84
C ASP A 85 3.91 -9.98 -12.42
N PHE A 86 5.07 -9.51 -11.96
CA PHE A 86 5.28 -8.13 -11.52
C PHE A 86 5.77 -7.22 -12.66
N ARG A 87 5.77 -7.68 -13.90
CA ARG A 87 6.12 -6.85 -15.06
C ARG A 87 4.87 -6.16 -15.61
N GLY A 88 4.76 -4.87 -15.34
CA GLY A 88 3.65 -4.04 -15.80
C GLY A 88 4.02 -3.08 -16.92
N TYR A 89 3.00 -2.48 -17.55
CA TYR A 89 3.15 -1.43 -18.56
C TYR A 89 2.33 -0.19 -18.17
N ILE A 90 2.99 0.97 -18.15
CA ILE A 90 2.33 2.26 -17.90
C ILE A 90 2.08 2.92 -19.27
N ALA A 91 0.84 2.84 -19.74
CA ALA A 91 0.44 3.36 -21.05
C ALA A 91 0.67 4.87 -21.18
N SER A 92 0.36 5.65 -20.15
CA SER A 92 0.54 7.12 -20.13
C SER A 92 1.99 7.55 -20.30
N LYS A 93 2.95 6.71 -19.89
CA LYS A 93 4.39 6.98 -19.98
C LYS A 93 5.09 6.12 -21.05
N LYS A 94 4.33 5.30 -21.77
CA LYS A 94 4.82 4.33 -22.76
C LYS A 94 6.03 3.52 -22.27
N ARG A 95 5.99 3.03 -21.02
CA ARG A 95 7.12 2.35 -20.40
C ARG A 95 6.73 1.07 -19.67
N TYR A 96 7.59 0.07 -19.75
CA TYR A 96 7.53 -1.12 -18.92
C TYR A 96 8.20 -0.86 -17.56
N PHE A 97 7.60 -1.40 -16.52
CA PHE A 97 8.14 -1.36 -15.17
C PHE A 97 8.06 -2.73 -14.52
N TYR A 98 8.78 -2.90 -13.44
CA TYR A 98 8.71 -4.07 -12.58
C TYR A 98 8.27 -3.63 -11.19
N GLY A 99 7.10 -4.11 -10.73
CA GLY A 99 6.38 -3.62 -9.55
C GLY A 99 4.95 -4.17 -9.47
N VAL A 100 4.15 -3.63 -8.56
CA VAL A 100 2.73 -3.99 -8.35
C VAL A 100 1.83 -2.90 -8.90
#